data_AF-A0A1I3LMP3-F1
#
_entry.id   AF-A0A1I3LMP3-F1
#
_cell.length_a   1.000
_cell.length_b   1.000
_cell.length_c   1.000
_cell.angle_alpha   90.00
_cell.angle_beta   90.00
_cell.angle_gamma   90.00
#
_symmetry.space_group_name_H-M   'P 1'
#
loop_
_entity.id
_entity.type
_entity.pdbx_description
1 polymer ?
#
loop_
_entity_poly.entity_id
_entity_poly.type
_entity_poly.pdbx_seq_one_letter_code
_entity_poly.pdbx_strand_id
1 'polypeptide(L)'
;MILLIIIALILIGLGSILVTHFYKRGKNKSENNKVDNKEKLVFYLDKLTYWLLYVAVLSLGGLIFGSYILTRNAKWEWADLSNKGDLGDAIGGLTSPFIGFAGVIVTGLAFYMQYRANRLQVEIFKDQNKQVKTQFQKQLKKQNKEDRISQFESQFYERLRLLKEEISELRLMNFEKNEFQGRYVFYELEKELRFIYLVVRDILPKDVKLKQCFELSYDIFYKGRKSFFKSSITNDYEFLKDKALLNKLKSTFESMYFYFQEEMNGIEIENKKDAFTLKDHVLFDFKSSPKGFEKFPDVRNSDDSKMFESMDIGNNLINVYDKINLSEKYSLTSNFEPKKTGEKYYKKFKDKFDTTMKHLPFHGMYTKLSIVFRQMHGLVKFVVNNDMLTYEDKRSYLRVLRGILGNYEQLHLFYNWYGGIGPQWENDENCYFSDYRMIHNLPIGLLIEDIPIEDLFKDDFMYERDKKDMDSLFEINEVFSIKED
;
A
#
# COMPACT_ATOMS: atom_id res chain seq x y z
N MET A 1 5.22 -62.78 72.49
CA MET A 1 4.65 -63.67 71.46
C MET A 1 3.20 -63.34 71.10
N ILE A 2 2.25 -63.25 72.05
CA ILE A 2 0.90 -62.66 71.83
C ILE A 2 1.00 -61.23 71.24
N LEU A 3 2.00 -60.48 71.68
CA LEU A 3 2.34 -59.16 71.16
C LEU A 3 2.53 -59.11 69.63
N LEU A 4 3.17 -60.11 69.01
CA LEU A 4 3.45 -60.11 67.57
C LEU A 4 2.20 -60.35 66.71
N ILE A 5 1.26 -61.16 67.20
CA ILE A 5 -0.04 -61.40 66.55
C ILE A 5 -0.92 -60.16 66.65
N ILE A 6 -0.92 -59.53 67.82
CA ILE A 6 -1.63 -58.26 68.04
C ILE A 6 -1.06 -57.21 67.09
N ILE A 7 0.27 -57.10 66.98
CA ILE A 7 0.92 -56.20 66.02
C ILE A 7 0.54 -56.54 64.57
N ALA A 8 0.51 -57.82 64.18
CA ALA A 8 0.12 -58.24 62.83
C ALA A 8 -1.33 -57.89 62.48
N LEU A 9 -2.27 -58.18 63.39
CA LEU A 9 -3.68 -57.85 63.22
C LEU A 9 -3.91 -56.33 63.24
N ILE A 10 -3.15 -55.58 64.05
CA ILE A 10 -3.14 -54.12 64.04
C ILE A 10 -2.62 -53.60 62.69
N LEU A 11 -1.53 -54.15 62.15
CA LEU A 11 -0.97 -53.73 60.86
C LEU A 11 -1.91 -54.02 59.69
N ILE A 12 -2.54 -55.19 59.65
CA ILE A 12 -3.56 -55.55 58.64
C ILE A 12 -4.80 -54.65 58.78
N GLY A 13 -5.26 -54.42 60.02
CA GLY A 13 -6.38 -53.54 60.33
C GLY A 13 -6.10 -52.09 59.92
N LEU A 14 -4.94 -51.54 60.28
CA LEU A 14 -4.50 -50.20 59.89
C LEU A 14 -4.33 -50.07 58.38
N GLY A 15 -3.76 -51.08 57.71
CA GLY A 15 -3.67 -51.15 56.25
C GLY A 15 -5.05 -51.13 55.58
N SER A 16 -5.99 -51.94 56.07
CA SER A 16 -7.38 -51.97 55.58
C SER A 16 -8.10 -50.63 55.78
N ILE A 17 -7.93 -50.00 56.94
CA ILE A 17 -8.51 -48.70 57.27
C ILE A 17 -7.91 -47.61 56.37
N LEU A 18 -6.59 -47.62 56.14
CA LEU A 18 -5.94 -46.68 55.23
C LEU A 18 -6.45 -46.83 53.80
N VAL A 19 -6.51 -48.05 53.26
CA VAL A 19 -7.01 -48.30 51.90
C VAL A 19 -8.46 -47.84 51.74
N THR A 20 -9.32 -48.15 52.72
CA THR A 20 -10.72 -47.72 52.68
C THR A 20 -10.90 -46.22 52.88
N HIS A 21 -10.06 -45.58 53.70
CA HIS A 21 -10.03 -44.13 53.87
C HIS A 21 -9.61 -43.42 52.58
N PHE A 22 -8.55 -43.90 51.91
CA PHE A 22 -8.12 -43.35 50.62
C PHE A 22 -9.16 -43.58 49.51
N TYR A 23 -9.83 -44.74 49.50
CA TYR A 23 -10.93 -45.02 48.56
C TYR A 23 -12.10 -44.04 48.74
N LYS A 24 -12.58 -43.84 49.97
CA LYS A 24 -13.67 -42.89 50.26
C LYS A 24 -13.28 -41.44 49.95
N ARG A 25 -12.05 -41.03 50.27
CA ARG A 25 -11.53 -39.69 49.98
C ARG A 25 -11.39 -39.44 48.47
N GLY A 26 -11.00 -40.46 47.70
CA GLY A 26 -10.99 -40.42 46.23
C GLY A 26 -12.38 -40.24 45.65
N LYS A 27 -13.38 -40.99 46.13
CA LYS A 27 -14.77 -40.89 45.65
C LYS A 27 -15.40 -39.51 45.90
N ASN A 28 -15.27 -38.96 47.11
CA ASN A 28 -15.87 -37.67 47.47
C ASN A 28 -15.27 -36.47 46.70
N LYS A 29 -13.99 -36.53 46.31
CA LYS A 29 -13.37 -35.50 45.46
C LYS A 29 -13.79 -35.59 43.99
N SER A 30 -14.15 -36.78 43.51
CA SER A 30 -14.63 -36.99 42.13
C SER A 30 -16.04 -36.45 41.91
N GLU A 31 -16.90 -36.49 42.93
CA GLU A 31 -18.27 -35.93 42.86
C GLU A 31 -18.28 -34.40 42.93
N ASN A 32 -17.38 -33.78 43.70
CA ASN A 32 -17.32 -32.32 43.87
C ASN A 32 -16.63 -31.54 42.73
N ASN A 33 -15.90 -32.20 41.82
CA ASN A 33 -15.11 -31.56 40.76
C ASN A 33 -15.69 -31.77 39.34
N LYS A 34 -16.99 -32.05 39.21
CA LYS A 34 -17.67 -32.15 37.89
C LYS A 34 -17.89 -30.79 37.19
N VAL A 35 -17.36 -29.70 37.74
CA VAL A 35 -17.32 -28.37 37.11
C VAL A 35 -15.87 -28.14 36.64
N ASP A 36 -15.71 -27.76 35.37
CA ASP A 36 -14.48 -27.53 34.61
C ASP A 36 -13.82 -28.76 33.96
N ASN A 37 -14.32 -29.03 32.76
CA ASN A 37 -14.33 -30.32 32.10
C ASN A 37 -13.06 -30.68 31.28
N LYS A 38 -11.89 -30.06 31.51
CA LYS A 38 -10.67 -30.42 30.73
C LYS A 38 -9.32 -30.37 31.46
N GLU A 39 -9.20 -29.75 32.64
CA GLU A 39 -7.86 -29.54 33.25
C GLU A 39 -7.53 -30.43 34.45
N LYS A 40 -8.40 -31.35 34.86
CA LYS A 40 -8.14 -32.16 36.04
C LYS A 40 -8.45 -33.63 35.79
N LEU A 41 -7.60 -34.26 34.99
CA LEU A 41 -7.38 -35.71 35.05
C LEU A 41 -6.62 -36.03 36.35
N VAL A 42 -7.26 -35.67 37.48
CA VAL A 42 -6.77 -35.98 38.82
C VAL A 42 -6.68 -37.49 38.92
N PHE A 43 -5.55 -37.92 39.46
CA PHE A 43 -5.08 -39.29 39.58
C PHE A 43 -6.01 -40.14 40.47
N TYR A 44 -7.23 -40.40 40.01
CA TYR A 44 -8.11 -41.36 40.66
C TYR A 44 -7.65 -42.75 40.26
N LEU A 45 -7.13 -43.49 41.24
CA LEU A 45 -6.85 -44.91 41.11
C LEU A 45 -8.18 -45.64 40.89
N ASP A 46 -8.21 -46.57 39.93
CA ASP A 46 -9.42 -47.30 39.60
C ASP A 46 -9.83 -48.20 40.78
N LYS A 47 -11.13 -48.52 40.89
CA LYS A 47 -11.68 -49.40 41.95
C LYS A 47 -10.92 -50.73 42.04
N LEU A 48 -10.47 -51.24 40.89
CA LEU A 48 -9.67 -52.46 40.77
C LEU A 48 -8.25 -52.30 41.36
N THR A 49 -7.61 -51.14 41.20
CA THR A 49 -6.29 -50.86 41.78
C THR A 49 -6.32 -50.84 43.30
N TYR A 50 -7.35 -50.23 43.90
CA TYR A 50 -7.53 -50.25 45.35
C TYR A 50 -7.78 -51.67 45.89
N TRP A 51 -8.56 -52.48 45.17
CA TRP A 51 -8.81 -53.87 45.54
C TRP A 51 -7.54 -54.72 45.44
N LEU A 52 -6.75 -54.56 44.38
CA LEU A 52 -5.47 -55.26 44.22
C LEU A 52 -4.47 -54.89 45.33
N LEU A 53 -4.40 -53.61 45.71
CA LEU A 53 -3.56 -53.16 46.80
C LEU A 53 -4.01 -53.75 48.15
N TYR A 54 -5.32 -53.82 48.38
CA TYR A 54 -5.89 -54.49 49.55
C TYR A 54 -5.51 -55.98 49.60
N VAL A 55 -5.63 -56.70 48.47
CA VAL A 55 -5.23 -58.11 48.36
C VAL A 55 -3.73 -58.29 48.63
N ALA A 56 -2.86 -57.40 48.14
CA ALA A 56 -1.43 -57.45 48.41
C ALA A 56 -1.11 -57.22 49.90
N VAL A 57 -1.81 -56.30 50.57
CA VAL A 57 -1.67 -56.08 52.01
C VAL A 57 -2.16 -57.29 52.81
N LEU A 58 -3.28 -57.90 52.39
CA LEU A 58 -3.78 -59.13 53.00
C LEU A 58 -2.82 -60.32 52.81
N SER A 59 -2.21 -60.49 51.64
CA SER A 59 -1.24 -61.57 51.41
C SER A 59 0.00 -61.40 52.28
N LEU A 60 0.46 -60.17 52.50
CA LEU A 60 1.54 -59.87 53.46
C LEU A 60 1.09 -60.13 54.91
N GLY A 61 -0.17 -59.88 55.25
CA GLY A 61 -0.74 -60.26 56.53
C GLY A 61 -0.79 -61.78 56.76
N GLY A 62 -1.10 -62.53 55.70
CA GLY A 62 -1.07 -63.99 55.67
C GLY A 62 0.31 -64.58 55.97
N LEU A 63 1.40 -63.89 55.61
CA LEU A 63 2.77 -64.28 55.98
C LEU A 63 2.97 -64.32 57.49
N ILE A 64 2.53 -63.26 58.18
CA ILE A 64 2.74 -63.14 59.62
C ILE A 64 1.90 -64.19 60.36
N PHE A 65 0.69 -64.47 59.85
CA PHE A 65 -0.21 -65.48 60.41
C PHE A 65 0.24 -66.92 60.11
N GLY A 66 0.72 -67.20 58.90
CA GLY A 66 1.21 -68.52 58.50
C GLY A 66 2.49 -68.92 59.25
N SER A 67 3.48 -68.02 59.31
CA SER A 67 4.70 -68.21 60.11
C SER A 67 4.38 -68.40 61.59
N TYR A 68 3.32 -67.76 62.08
CA TYR A 68 2.85 -67.94 63.45
C TYR A 68 2.30 -69.35 63.71
N ILE A 69 1.49 -69.90 62.80
CA ILE A 69 0.91 -71.25 62.94
C ILE A 69 2.01 -72.31 62.92
N LEU A 70 3.00 -72.18 62.03
CA LEU A 70 4.11 -73.13 61.89
C LEU A 70 5.07 -73.14 63.08
N THR A 71 5.15 -72.06 63.86
CA THR A 71 6.04 -71.96 65.03
C THR A 71 5.42 -72.56 66.30
N ARG A 72 4.19 -73.09 66.25
CA ARG A 72 3.55 -73.77 67.39
C ARG A 72 3.91 -75.25 67.42
N ASN A 73 4.05 -75.85 68.62
CA ASN A 73 4.18 -77.30 68.76
C ASN A 73 3.01 -78.01 68.09
N ALA A 74 3.30 -78.86 67.10
CA ALA A 74 2.29 -79.57 66.34
C ALA A 74 1.61 -80.61 67.23
N LYS A 75 0.28 -80.66 67.18
CA LYS A 75 -0.52 -81.69 67.87
C LYS A 75 -0.59 -83.01 67.10
N TRP A 76 -0.10 -83.04 65.87
CA TRP A 76 -0.16 -84.19 64.96
C TRP A 76 1.26 -84.56 64.53
N GLU A 77 1.61 -85.84 64.65
CA GLU A 77 2.98 -86.37 64.41
C GLU A 77 3.50 -86.10 62.99
N TRP A 78 2.61 -85.98 61.99
CA TRP A 78 2.98 -85.67 60.60
C TRP A 78 3.33 -84.19 60.36
N ALA A 79 3.18 -83.33 61.36
CA ALA A 79 3.42 -81.90 61.28
C ALA A 79 4.48 -81.41 62.30
N ASP A 80 5.21 -82.34 62.94
CA ASP A 80 6.25 -82.00 63.93
C ASP A 80 7.53 -81.49 63.25
N LEU A 81 7.71 -80.16 63.28
CA LEU A 81 8.85 -79.44 62.70
C LEU A 81 9.91 -79.09 63.77
N SER A 82 10.15 -80.00 64.73
CA SER A 82 11.08 -79.79 65.84
C SER A 82 12.55 -79.58 65.40
N ASN A 83 12.92 -80.03 64.20
CA ASN A 83 14.25 -79.81 63.64
C ASN A 83 14.34 -78.42 63.01
N LYS A 84 15.32 -77.60 63.44
CA LYS A 84 15.42 -76.18 63.03
C LYS A 84 15.61 -75.98 61.53
N GLY A 85 16.16 -76.97 60.82
CA GLY A 85 16.27 -76.96 59.36
C GLY A 85 14.91 -77.07 58.68
N ASP A 86 14.11 -78.07 59.06
CA ASP A 86 12.79 -78.36 58.49
C ASP A 86 11.78 -77.22 58.74
N LEU A 87 11.87 -76.56 59.91
CA LEU A 87 11.06 -75.37 60.20
C LEU A 87 11.42 -74.19 59.30
N GLY A 88 12.72 -73.99 59.03
CA GLY A 88 13.20 -72.97 58.11
C GLY A 88 12.71 -73.18 56.69
N ASP A 89 12.75 -74.43 56.21
CA ASP A 89 12.26 -74.82 54.89
C ASP A 89 10.74 -74.71 54.78
N ALA A 90 9.98 -75.06 55.83
CA ALA A 90 8.53 -74.90 55.87
C ALA A 90 8.09 -73.43 55.86
N ILE A 91 8.77 -72.57 56.63
CA ILE A 91 8.52 -71.12 56.62
C ILE A 91 8.94 -70.53 55.28
N GLY A 92 10.11 -70.89 54.74
CA GLY A 92 10.57 -70.42 53.42
C GLY A 92 9.62 -70.84 52.29
N GLY A 93 9.19 -72.10 52.29
CA GLY A 93 8.26 -72.66 51.31
C GLY A 93 6.86 -72.06 51.40
N LEU A 94 6.37 -71.75 52.61
CA LEU A 94 5.06 -71.10 52.80
C LEU A 94 5.12 -69.60 52.48
N THR A 95 6.20 -68.91 52.86
CA THR A 95 6.30 -67.45 52.73
C THR A 95 6.63 -66.97 51.32
N SER A 96 7.45 -67.72 50.59
CA SER A 96 7.90 -67.33 49.25
C SER A 96 6.75 -67.07 48.26
N PRO A 97 5.68 -67.91 48.19
CA PRO A 97 4.54 -67.65 47.30
C PRO A 97 3.76 -66.37 47.63
N PHE A 98 3.57 -66.02 48.91
CA PHE A 98 2.84 -64.80 49.28
C PHE A 98 3.68 -63.54 49.05
N ILE A 99 5.00 -63.59 49.30
CA ILE A 99 5.93 -62.50 48.95
C ILE A 99 5.95 -62.32 47.43
N GLY A 100 6.07 -63.41 46.68
CA GLY A 100 6.02 -63.40 45.21
C GLY A 100 4.72 -62.83 44.68
N PHE A 101 3.57 -63.25 45.23
CA PHE A 101 2.26 -62.78 44.82
C PHE A 101 2.04 -61.28 45.11
N ALA A 102 2.39 -60.83 46.32
CA ALA A 102 2.36 -59.41 46.66
C ALA A 102 3.30 -58.60 45.76
N GLY A 103 4.51 -59.13 45.49
CA GLY A 103 5.50 -58.52 44.61
C GLY A 103 5.02 -58.37 43.18
N VAL A 104 4.37 -59.40 42.61
CA VAL A 104 3.78 -59.34 41.26
C VAL A 104 2.65 -58.32 41.20
N ILE A 105 1.79 -58.25 42.20
CA ILE A 105 0.69 -57.26 42.25
C ILE A 105 1.25 -55.84 42.33
N VAL A 106 2.15 -55.57 43.28
CA VAL A 106 2.70 -54.21 43.47
C VAL A 106 3.50 -53.79 42.23
N THR A 107 4.33 -54.67 41.69
CA THR A 107 5.10 -54.42 40.46
C THR A 107 4.17 -54.19 39.26
N GLY A 108 3.13 -55.01 39.10
CA GLY A 108 2.12 -54.85 38.06
C GLY A 108 1.35 -53.54 38.18
N LEU A 109 1.00 -53.11 39.40
CA LEU A 109 0.36 -51.82 39.66
C LEU A 109 1.30 -50.64 39.36
N ALA A 110 2.57 -50.74 39.72
CA ALA A 110 3.58 -49.73 39.40
C ALA A 110 3.71 -49.56 37.87
N PHE A 111 3.81 -50.66 37.12
CA PHE A 111 3.83 -50.62 35.67
C PHE A 111 2.52 -50.08 35.07
N TYR A 112 1.37 -50.43 35.63
CA TYR A 112 0.08 -49.88 35.19
C TYR A 112 0.00 -48.36 35.37
N MET A 113 0.43 -47.85 36.53
CA MET A 113 0.49 -46.41 36.80
C MET A 113 1.45 -45.69 35.84
N GLN A 114 2.63 -46.27 35.59
CA GLN A 114 3.59 -45.75 34.60
C GLN A 114 3.01 -45.71 33.19
N TYR A 115 2.35 -46.80 32.76
CA TYR A 115 1.69 -46.86 31.46
C TYR A 115 0.64 -45.76 31.30
N ARG A 116 -0.22 -45.57 32.31
CA ARG A 116 -1.25 -44.52 32.31
C ARG A 116 -0.64 -43.12 32.27
N ALA A 117 0.41 -42.86 33.05
CA ALA A 117 1.12 -41.57 33.05
C ALA A 117 1.72 -41.26 31.67
N ASN A 118 2.35 -42.25 31.02
CA ASN A 118 2.90 -42.11 29.68
C ASN A 118 1.81 -41.80 28.64
N ARG A 119 0.64 -42.47 28.71
CA ARG A 119 -0.49 -42.19 27.82
C ARG A 119 -0.99 -40.75 27.97
N LEU A 120 -1.16 -40.29 29.20
CA LEU A 120 -1.56 -38.91 29.49
C LEU A 120 -0.52 -37.90 29.01
N GLN A 121 0.76 -38.17 29.22
CA GLN A 121 1.86 -37.32 28.74
C GLN A 121 1.84 -37.18 27.21
N VAL A 122 1.61 -38.29 26.48
CA VAL A 122 1.48 -38.27 25.02
C VAL A 122 0.30 -37.42 24.57
N GLU A 123 -0.83 -37.48 25.28
CA GLU A 123 -2.01 -36.68 24.96
C GLU A 123 -1.77 -35.18 25.19
N ILE A 124 -1.24 -34.82 26.36
CA ILE A 124 -0.85 -33.44 26.68
C ILE A 124 0.15 -32.91 25.64
N PHE A 125 1.16 -33.70 25.29
CA PHE A 125 2.15 -33.31 24.29
C PHE A 125 1.54 -33.10 22.90
N LYS A 126 0.55 -33.94 22.51
CA LYS A 126 -0.19 -33.76 21.26
C LYS A 126 -0.98 -32.46 21.24
N ASP A 127 -1.68 -32.15 22.34
CA ASP A 127 -2.46 -30.93 22.46
C ASP A 127 -1.58 -29.68 22.48
N GLN A 128 -0.46 -29.71 23.22
CA GLN A 128 0.54 -28.65 23.21
C GLN A 128 1.09 -28.41 21.81
N ASN A 129 1.48 -29.46 21.09
CA ASN A 129 1.95 -29.33 19.70
C ASN A 129 0.88 -28.74 18.77
N LYS A 130 -0.40 -29.07 18.96
CA LYS A 130 -1.50 -28.50 18.19
C LYS A 130 -1.66 -27.00 18.47
N GLN A 131 -1.58 -26.60 19.75
CA GLN A 131 -1.65 -25.19 20.15
C GLN A 131 -0.46 -24.39 19.60
N VAL A 132 0.76 -24.91 19.77
CA VAL A 132 2.00 -24.29 19.24
C VAL A 132 1.91 -24.13 17.73
N LYS A 133 1.48 -25.16 16.98
CA LYS A 133 1.27 -25.06 15.53
C LYS A 133 0.25 -23.99 15.16
N THR A 134 -0.85 -23.89 15.90
CA THR A 134 -1.90 -22.90 15.65
C THR A 134 -1.41 -21.48 15.92
N GLN A 135 -0.68 -21.28 17.04
CA GLN A 135 -0.07 -19.99 17.38
C GLN A 135 0.97 -19.58 16.34
N PHE A 136 1.85 -20.50 15.96
CA PHE A 136 2.86 -20.29 14.92
C PHE A 136 2.22 -19.89 13.58
N GLN A 137 1.16 -20.58 13.15
CA GLN A 137 0.42 -20.20 11.94
C GLN A 137 -0.20 -18.80 12.02
N LYS A 138 -0.77 -18.42 13.18
CA LYS A 138 -1.30 -17.07 13.40
C LYS A 138 -0.20 -16.02 13.33
N GLN A 139 0.95 -16.30 13.93
CA GLN A 139 2.11 -15.41 13.91
C GLN A 139 2.66 -15.24 12.49
N LEU A 140 2.82 -16.31 11.73
CA LEU A 140 3.23 -16.24 10.33
C LEU A 140 2.26 -15.44 9.47
N LYS A 141 0.94 -15.63 9.64
CA LYS A 141 -0.06 -14.85 8.90
C LYS A 141 0.02 -13.36 9.23
N LYS A 142 0.21 -13.03 10.51
CA LYS A 142 0.38 -11.64 10.97
C LYS A 142 1.66 -11.02 10.40
N GLN A 143 2.78 -11.73 10.52
CA GLN A 143 4.08 -11.32 9.99
C GLN A 143 4.03 -11.12 8.48
N ASN A 144 3.51 -12.08 7.72
CA ASN A 144 3.35 -11.96 6.27
C ASN A 144 2.49 -10.74 5.88
N LYS A 145 1.49 -10.38 6.69
CA LYS A 145 0.68 -9.17 6.44
C LYS A 145 1.52 -7.91 6.70
N GLU A 146 2.24 -7.85 7.82
CA GLU A 146 3.12 -6.74 8.18
C GLU A 146 4.24 -6.55 7.15
N ASP A 147 4.88 -7.63 6.70
CA ASP A 147 5.93 -7.60 5.68
C ASP A 147 5.40 -7.07 4.35
N ARG A 148 4.19 -7.49 3.93
CA ARG A 148 3.57 -6.99 2.70
C ARG A 148 3.20 -5.51 2.79
N ILE A 149 2.74 -5.03 3.95
CA ILE A 149 2.49 -3.60 4.19
C ILE A 149 3.81 -2.82 4.13
N SER A 150 4.85 -3.29 4.81
CA SER A 150 6.18 -2.67 4.80
C SER A 150 6.79 -2.59 3.39
N GLN A 151 6.65 -3.66 2.59
CA GLN A 151 7.08 -3.67 1.18
C GLN A 151 6.29 -2.66 0.35
N PHE A 152 4.97 -2.59 0.53
CA PHE A 152 4.14 -1.59 -0.12
C PHE A 152 4.56 -0.17 0.25
N GLU A 153 4.74 0.12 1.54
CA GLU A 153 5.15 1.43 2.03
C GLU A 153 6.51 1.84 1.47
N SER A 154 7.47 0.92 1.46
CA SER A 154 8.78 1.15 0.86
C SER A 154 8.65 1.55 -0.62
N GLN A 155 7.86 0.80 -1.41
CA GLN A 155 7.63 1.13 -2.82
C GLN A 155 6.87 2.44 -3.01
N PHE A 156 5.90 2.74 -2.13
CA PHE A 156 5.15 3.99 -2.15
C PHE A 156 6.08 5.19 -1.92
N TYR A 157 6.90 5.16 -0.86
CA TYR A 157 7.81 6.25 -0.54
C TYR A 157 8.92 6.41 -1.58
N GLU A 158 9.39 5.34 -2.21
CA GLU A 158 10.33 5.42 -3.33
C GLU A 158 9.72 6.10 -4.56
N ARG A 159 8.51 5.71 -4.97
CA ARG A 159 7.80 6.40 -6.07
C ARG A 159 7.51 7.86 -5.75
N LEU A 160 7.18 8.15 -4.49
CA LEU A 160 6.95 9.51 -4.02
C LEU A 160 8.23 10.36 -4.06
N ARG A 161 9.37 9.76 -3.72
CA ARG A 161 10.70 10.38 -3.84
C ARG A 161 11.05 10.66 -5.30
N LEU A 162 10.86 9.69 -6.19
CA LEU A 162 11.08 9.88 -7.63
C LEU A 162 10.21 10.99 -8.21
N LEU A 163 8.93 11.07 -7.82
CA LEU A 163 8.05 12.17 -8.24
C LEU A 163 8.57 13.54 -7.78
N LYS A 164 9.04 13.65 -6.53
CA LYS A 164 9.65 14.90 -6.03
C LYS A 164 10.90 15.27 -6.82
N GLU A 165 11.73 14.29 -7.12
CA GLU A 165 12.95 14.44 -7.91
C GLU A 165 12.62 14.94 -9.32
N GLU A 166 11.70 14.28 -10.04
CA GLU A 166 11.25 14.71 -11.37
C GLU A 166 10.69 16.13 -11.37
N ILE A 167 9.86 16.48 -10.37
CA ILE A 167 9.35 17.85 -10.21
C ILE A 167 10.52 18.82 -10.02
N SER A 168 11.50 18.49 -9.18
CA SER A 168 12.68 19.31 -8.91
C SER A 168 13.65 19.42 -10.10
N GLU A 169 13.61 18.44 -11.01
CA GLU A 169 14.41 18.35 -12.22
C GLU A 169 13.79 19.11 -13.40
N LEU A 170 12.54 19.55 -13.30
CA LEU A 170 11.97 20.43 -14.30
C LEU A 170 12.81 21.69 -14.47
N ARG A 171 13.09 22.03 -15.73
CA ARG A 171 13.80 23.25 -16.14
C ARG A 171 13.00 24.01 -17.18
N LEU A 172 13.04 25.33 -17.14
CA LEU A 172 12.47 26.21 -18.15
C LEU A 172 13.38 27.43 -18.34
N MET A 173 13.87 27.62 -19.56
CA MET A 173 14.76 28.72 -19.90
C MET A 173 14.00 30.04 -19.93
N ASN A 174 14.53 31.05 -19.25
CA ASN A 174 13.97 32.40 -19.23
C ASN A 174 14.61 33.31 -20.31
N PHE A 175 14.12 34.54 -20.44
CA PHE A 175 14.63 35.53 -21.38
C PHE A 175 16.07 35.99 -21.09
N GLU A 176 16.50 35.91 -19.84
CA GLU A 176 17.85 36.26 -19.37
C GLU A 176 18.85 35.11 -19.49
N LYS A 177 18.47 33.99 -20.12
CA LYS A 177 19.24 32.75 -20.20
C LYS A 177 19.55 32.06 -18.86
N ASN A 178 18.82 32.44 -17.81
CA ASN A 178 18.75 31.68 -16.58
C ASN A 178 17.67 30.61 -16.69
N GLU A 179 17.75 29.59 -15.84
CA GLU A 179 16.74 28.54 -15.80
C GLU A 179 15.85 28.69 -14.57
N PHE A 180 14.54 28.72 -14.81
CA PHE A 180 13.58 28.38 -13.78
C PHE A 180 13.67 26.88 -13.50
N GLN A 181 13.71 26.54 -12.22
CA GLN A 181 13.85 25.17 -11.77
C GLN A 181 12.70 24.78 -10.85
N GLY A 182 12.32 23.50 -10.92
CA GLY A 182 11.44 22.90 -9.95
C GLY A 182 10.01 23.42 -10.03
N ARG A 183 9.41 23.67 -8.87
CA ARG A 183 8.02 24.12 -8.73
C ARG A 183 7.75 25.48 -9.38
N TYR A 184 8.75 26.35 -9.45
CA TYR A 184 8.59 27.67 -10.08
C TYR A 184 8.28 27.55 -11.58
N VAL A 185 8.67 26.44 -12.21
CA VAL A 185 8.28 26.15 -13.61
C VAL A 185 6.77 26.11 -13.74
N PHE A 186 6.04 25.44 -12.85
CA PHE A 186 4.57 25.36 -12.92
C PHE A 186 3.88 26.73 -12.81
N TYR A 187 4.47 27.66 -12.06
CA TYR A 187 3.98 29.04 -11.98
C TYR A 187 4.09 29.78 -13.32
N GLU A 188 5.23 29.69 -13.99
CA GLU A 188 5.41 30.32 -15.31
C GLU A 188 4.58 29.61 -16.39
N LEU A 189 4.42 28.29 -16.29
CA LEU A 189 3.53 27.53 -17.17
C LEU A 189 2.05 27.93 -16.99
N GLU A 190 1.66 28.30 -15.78
CA GLU A 190 0.29 28.76 -15.54
C GLU A 190 0.02 30.13 -16.19
N LYS A 191 1.00 31.04 -16.14
CA LYS A 191 0.90 32.32 -16.89
C LYS A 191 0.76 32.09 -18.38
N GLU A 192 1.51 31.14 -18.94
CA GLU A 192 1.42 30.79 -20.36
C GLU A 192 0.02 30.26 -20.71
N LEU A 193 -0.53 29.34 -19.93
CA LEU A 193 -1.87 28.80 -20.18
C LEU A 193 -2.95 29.90 -20.11
N ARG A 194 -2.88 30.78 -19.10
CA ARG A 194 -3.77 31.96 -18.99
C ARG A 194 -3.68 32.88 -20.18
N PHE A 195 -2.48 33.10 -20.68
CA PHE A 195 -2.26 33.92 -21.85
C PHE A 195 -2.88 33.30 -23.11
N ILE A 196 -2.66 32.00 -23.31
CA ILE A 196 -3.26 31.25 -24.42
C ILE A 196 -4.79 31.33 -24.34
N TYR A 197 -5.37 31.10 -23.16
CA TYR A 197 -6.81 31.18 -22.96
C TYR A 197 -7.38 32.57 -23.27
N LEU A 198 -6.72 33.63 -22.80
CA LEU A 198 -7.11 35.02 -23.09
C LEU A 198 -7.16 35.29 -24.60
N VAL A 199 -6.18 34.78 -25.34
CA VAL A 199 -6.11 34.97 -26.80
C VAL A 199 -7.19 34.17 -27.50
N VAL A 200 -7.37 32.90 -27.12
CA VAL A 200 -8.41 32.03 -27.68
C VAL A 200 -9.80 32.63 -27.46
N ARG A 201 -10.10 33.13 -26.25
CA ARG A 201 -11.37 33.79 -25.92
C ARG A 201 -11.62 35.08 -26.70
N ASP A 202 -10.57 35.80 -27.09
CA ASP A 202 -10.69 37.03 -27.89
C ASP A 202 -10.92 36.74 -29.38
N ILE A 203 -10.39 35.61 -29.87
CA ILE A 203 -10.47 35.25 -31.29
C ILE A 203 -11.74 34.46 -31.63
N LEU A 204 -12.12 33.52 -30.76
CA LEU A 204 -13.28 32.66 -30.97
C LEU A 204 -14.59 33.44 -30.84
N PRO A 205 -15.63 33.08 -31.62
CA PRO A 205 -16.92 33.73 -31.51
C PRO A 205 -17.61 33.39 -30.18
N LYS A 206 -18.48 34.31 -29.70
CA LYS A 206 -19.04 34.30 -28.34
C LYS A 206 -19.98 33.14 -28.05
N ASP A 207 -20.48 32.47 -29.09
CA ASP A 207 -21.34 31.30 -29.03
C ASP A 207 -20.60 30.00 -28.69
N VAL A 208 -19.26 29.98 -28.83
CA VAL A 208 -18.44 28.83 -28.43
C VAL A 208 -18.44 28.70 -26.91
N LYS A 209 -18.73 27.48 -26.42
CA LYS A 209 -18.78 27.18 -24.99
C LYS A 209 -17.41 27.40 -24.34
N LEU A 210 -17.42 27.92 -23.11
CA LEU A 210 -16.22 28.18 -22.31
C LEU A 210 -15.32 26.95 -22.16
N LYS A 211 -15.93 25.78 -21.93
CA LYS A 211 -15.24 24.49 -21.88
C LYS A 211 -14.43 24.22 -23.14
N GLN A 212 -15.01 24.43 -24.32
CA GLN A 212 -14.34 24.21 -25.60
C GLN A 212 -13.22 25.23 -25.84
N CYS A 213 -13.40 26.48 -25.38
CA CYS A 213 -12.31 27.46 -25.38
C CYS A 213 -11.14 26.99 -24.50
N PHE A 214 -11.43 26.43 -23.33
CA PHE A 214 -10.39 25.92 -22.43
C PHE A 214 -9.67 24.71 -23.02
N GLU A 215 -10.40 23.71 -23.52
CA GLU A 215 -9.84 22.51 -24.15
C GLU A 215 -8.88 22.87 -25.28
N LEU A 216 -9.31 23.76 -26.20
CA LEU A 216 -8.46 24.27 -27.27
C LEU A 216 -7.20 24.96 -26.73
N SER A 217 -7.35 25.78 -25.69
CA SER A 217 -6.24 26.51 -25.08
C SER A 217 -5.23 25.55 -24.45
N TYR A 218 -5.72 24.55 -23.73
CA TYR A 218 -4.88 23.54 -23.10
C TYR A 218 -4.18 22.65 -24.13
N ASP A 219 -4.86 22.31 -25.23
CA ASP A 219 -4.24 21.58 -26.35
C ASP A 219 -3.09 22.36 -26.99
N ILE A 220 -3.28 23.65 -27.26
CA ILE A 220 -2.24 24.53 -27.81
C ILE A 220 -1.07 24.65 -26.81
N PHE A 221 -1.36 24.82 -25.53
CA PHE A 221 -0.36 24.88 -24.45
C PHE A 221 0.45 23.59 -24.35
N TYR A 222 -0.23 22.44 -24.31
CA TYR A 222 0.39 21.14 -24.07
C TYR A 222 1.19 20.67 -25.28
N LYS A 223 0.63 20.76 -26.49
CA LYS A 223 1.29 20.31 -27.73
C LYS A 223 2.26 21.34 -28.31
N GLY A 224 2.03 22.62 -28.04
CA GLY A 224 2.75 23.75 -28.65
C GLY A 224 2.15 24.13 -30.01
N ARG A 225 2.28 25.41 -30.39
CA ARG A 225 1.62 25.96 -31.59
C ARG A 225 1.96 25.18 -32.87
N LYS A 226 3.24 24.84 -33.07
CA LYS A 226 3.73 24.20 -34.32
C LYS A 226 3.11 22.82 -34.49
N SER A 227 3.10 22.03 -33.41
CA SER A 227 2.53 20.68 -33.40
C SER A 227 1.01 20.74 -33.56
N PHE A 228 0.34 21.60 -32.78
CA PHE A 228 -1.11 21.78 -32.81
C PHE A 228 -1.61 22.13 -34.23
N PHE A 229 -1.09 23.20 -34.85
CA PHE A 229 -1.53 23.65 -36.18
C PHE A 229 -1.07 22.77 -37.35
N LYS A 230 -0.22 21.75 -37.11
CA LYS A 230 0.16 20.74 -38.10
C LYS A 230 -0.72 19.48 -37.98
N SER A 231 -1.24 19.20 -36.80
CA SER A 231 -1.97 17.98 -36.50
C SER A 231 -3.40 17.94 -37.07
N SER A 232 -3.89 16.73 -37.33
CA SER A 232 -5.29 16.45 -37.71
C SER A 232 -6.29 16.73 -36.59
N ILE A 233 -5.82 16.96 -35.36
CA ILE A 233 -6.61 17.28 -34.15
C ILE A 233 -7.39 18.58 -34.32
N THR A 234 -6.99 19.46 -35.23
CA THR A 234 -7.80 20.64 -35.59
C THR A 234 -9.21 20.25 -36.05
N ASN A 235 -9.42 19.00 -36.51
CA ASN A 235 -10.72 18.46 -36.89
C ASN A 235 -11.59 18.04 -35.70
N ASP A 236 -11.04 17.89 -34.49
CA ASP A 236 -11.77 17.52 -33.28
C ASP A 236 -12.70 18.66 -32.81
N TYR A 237 -12.42 19.89 -33.27
CA TYR A 237 -13.21 21.09 -32.99
C TYR A 237 -14.02 21.51 -34.23
N GLU A 238 -15.34 21.31 -34.19
CA GLU A 238 -16.24 21.63 -35.31
C GLU A 238 -16.10 23.08 -35.81
N PHE A 239 -15.98 24.03 -34.89
CA PHE A 239 -15.84 25.46 -35.22
C PHE A 239 -14.50 25.79 -35.91
N LEU A 240 -13.47 24.95 -35.77
CA LEU A 240 -12.19 25.12 -36.48
C LEU A 240 -12.20 24.59 -37.91
N LYS A 241 -13.31 23.98 -38.37
CA LYS A 241 -13.51 23.67 -39.80
C LYS A 241 -13.61 24.93 -40.65
N ASP A 242 -13.96 26.07 -40.06
CA ASP A 242 -13.83 27.36 -40.72
C ASP A 242 -12.35 27.71 -40.91
N LYS A 243 -11.89 27.60 -42.17
CA LYS A 243 -10.52 27.93 -42.57
C LYS A 243 -10.14 29.37 -42.24
N ALA A 244 -11.08 30.32 -42.28
CA ALA A 244 -10.79 31.71 -41.95
C ALA A 244 -10.45 31.85 -40.46
N LEU A 245 -11.23 31.23 -39.58
CA LEU A 245 -10.98 31.21 -38.15
C LEU A 245 -9.67 30.48 -37.80
N LEU A 246 -9.43 29.31 -38.39
CA LEU A 246 -8.19 28.54 -38.18
C LEU A 246 -6.96 29.34 -38.62
N ASN A 247 -7.01 29.99 -39.79
CA ASN A 247 -5.92 30.83 -40.28
C ASN A 247 -5.72 32.06 -39.39
N LYS A 248 -6.78 32.67 -38.86
CA LYS A 248 -6.71 33.78 -37.91
C LYS A 248 -6.04 33.35 -36.60
N LEU A 249 -6.45 32.22 -36.01
CA LEU A 249 -5.80 31.65 -34.83
C LEU A 249 -4.31 31.42 -35.08
N LYS A 250 -3.99 30.71 -36.17
CA LYS A 250 -2.61 30.40 -36.53
C LYS A 250 -1.75 31.66 -36.71
N SER A 251 -2.22 32.63 -37.49
CA SER A 251 -1.47 33.86 -37.74
C SER A 251 -1.28 34.69 -36.47
N THR A 252 -2.28 34.75 -35.59
CA THR A 252 -2.15 35.41 -34.29
C THR A 252 -1.13 34.73 -33.39
N PHE A 253 -1.15 33.40 -33.24
CA PHE A 253 -0.17 32.68 -32.43
C PHE A 253 1.26 32.79 -32.99
N GLU A 254 1.44 32.75 -34.32
CA GLU A 254 2.76 32.99 -34.91
C GLU A 254 3.24 34.44 -34.70
N SER A 255 2.34 35.41 -34.75
CA SER A 255 2.68 36.82 -34.49
C SER A 255 3.11 37.06 -33.05
N MET A 256 2.39 36.47 -32.09
CA MET A 256 2.77 36.54 -30.69
C MET A 256 4.11 35.85 -30.45
N TYR A 257 4.31 34.65 -31.01
CA TYR A 257 5.59 33.96 -30.88
C TYR A 257 6.75 34.80 -31.46
N PHE A 258 6.57 35.38 -32.64
CA PHE A 258 7.55 36.27 -33.26
C PHE A 258 7.86 37.49 -32.37
N TYR A 259 6.83 38.11 -31.78
CA TYR A 259 7.00 39.23 -30.85
C TYR A 259 7.92 38.86 -29.67
N PHE A 260 7.68 37.73 -28.98
CA PHE A 260 8.53 37.29 -27.86
C PHE A 260 9.94 36.89 -28.32
N GLN A 261 10.09 36.34 -29.52
CA GLN A 261 11.42 36.07 -30.09
C GLN A 261 12.20 37.36 -30.40
N GLU A 262 11.53 38.41 -30.86
CA GLU A 262 12.19 39.70 -31.08
C GLU A 262 12.57 40.38 -29.76
N GLU A 263 11.69 40.37 -28.76
CA GLU A 263 12.03 40.86 -27.42
C GLU A 263 13.23 40.10 -26.83
N MET A 264 13.31 38.78 -27.03
CA MET A 264 14.49 37.97 -26.66
C MET A 264 15.79 38.44 -27.34
N ASN A 265 15.72 38.96 -28.57
CA ASN A 265 16.91 39.43 -29.30
C ASN A 265 17.26 40.90 -28.99
N GLY A 266 16.34 41.68 -28.41
CA GLY A 266 16.57 43.06 -27.96
C GLY A 266 17.31 43.16 -26.62
N ILE A 267 17.42 42.05 -25.89
CA ILE A 267 18.30 41.91 -24.72
C ILE A 267 19.72 41.68 -25.26
N GLU A 268 20.55 42.72 -25.26
CA GLU A 268 21.94 42.62 -25.74
C GLU A 268 22.67 41.45 -25.06
N ILE A 269 23.18 40.56 -25.90
CA ILE A 269 24.09 39.49 -25.50
C ILE A 269 25.43 40.16 -25.16
N GLU A 270 25.56 40.71 -23.97
CA GLU A 270 26.88 40.85 -23.35
C GLU A 270 27.43 39.44 -23.15
N ASN A 271 28.63 39.20 -23.70
CA ASN A 271 29.36 37.93 -23.70
C ASN A 271 28.91 36.88 -24.73
N LYS A 272 29.31 37.13 -25.98
CA LYS A 272 29.45 36.13 -27.08
C LYS A 272 30.45 34.98 -26.79
N LYS A 273 30.88 34.73 -25.55
CA LYS A 273 31.84 33.66 -25.21
C LYS A 273 31.21 32.41 -24.57
N ASP A 274 29.98 32.50 -24.04
CA ASP A 274 29.33 31.34 -23.39
C ASP A 274 28.25 30.66 -24.24
N ALA A 275 28.14 31.05 -25.53
CA ALA A 275 27.20 30.44 -26.48
C ALA A 275 27.64 29.05 -27.00
N PHE A 276 28.62 28.40 -26.35
CA PHE A 276 29.21 27.13 -26.78
C PHE A 276 29.16 26.06 -25.67
N THR A 277 28.01 25.87 -25.04
CA THR A 277 27.72 24.67 -24.22
C THR A 277 26.24 24.24 -24.28
N LEU A 278 25.52 24.67 -25.32
CA LEU A 278 24.11 24.30 -25.58
C LEU A 278 23.98 23.04 -26.44
N LYS A 279 24.99 22.16 -26.41
CA LYS A 279 24.97 20.85 -27.07
C LYS A 279 24.71 19.68 -26.11
N ASP A 280 24.81 19.85 -24.79
CA ASP A 280 24.97 18.71 -23.89
C ASP A 280 23.83 18.43 -22.88
N HIS A 281 22.69 19.15 -22.92
CA HIS A 281 21.60 18.93 -21.94
C HIS A 281 20.19 18.68 -22.50
N VAL A 282 20.03 18.45 -23.81
CA VAL A 282 18.72 18.05 -24.40
C VAL A 282 18.74 16.67 -25.07
N LEU A 283 19.89 15.97 -25.07
CA LEU A 283 19.96 14.55 -25.42
C LEU A 283 19.94 13.71 -24.13
N PHE A 284 18.76 13.37 -23.63
CA PHE A 284 18.63 12.16 -22.80
C PHE A 284 18.74 10.96 -23.74
N ASP A 285 19.93 10.37 -23.74
CA ASP A 285 20.29 9.15 -24.45
C ASP A 285 19.47 7.97 -23.91
N PHE A 286 18.39 7.60 -24.61
CA PHE A 286 17.75 6.29 -24.46
C PHE A 286 18.60 5.22 -25.18
N LYS A 287 19.85 5.04 -24.76
CA LYS A 287 20.68 3.86 -25.10
C LYS A 287 21.14 3.14 -23.84
N SER A 288 20.19 2.75 -22.99
CA SER A 288 20.35 1.57 -22.15
C SER A 288 18.99 1.13 -21.62
N SER A 289 18.22 0.43 -22.46
CA SER A 289 17.13 -0.40 -21.96
C SER A 289 17.72 -1.49 -21.05
N PRO A 290 17.32 -1.62 -19.77
CA PRO A 290 17.46 -2.88 -19.08
C PRO A 290 16.59 -3.88 -19.85
N LYS A 291 17.20 -4.93 -20.39
CA LYS A 291 16.48 -6.05 -21.01
C LYS A 291 15.58 -6.68 -19.94
N GLY A 292 14.27 -6.61 -20.13
CA GLY A 292 13.31 -7.36 -19.31
C GLY A 292 12.06 -6.59 -18.93
N PHE A 293 11.25 -6.20 -19.91
CA PHE A 293 9.81 -6.07 -19.68
C PHE A 293 9.09 -6.81 -20.80
N GLU A 294 8.41 -7.87 -20.38
CA GLU A 294 7.64 -8.75 -21.24
C GLU A 294 6.50 -8.00 -21.93
N LYS A 295 6.25 -8.44 -23.15
CA LYS A 295 5.22 -8.01 -24.09
C LYS A 295 3.84 -7.89 -23.45
N PHE A 296 3.15 -6.79 -23.73
CA PHE A 296 1.69 -6.77 -23.87
C PHE A 296 1.29 -6.38 -25.29
N PRO A 297 0.15 -6.88 -25.81
CA PRO A 297 -0.03 -7.11 -27.24
C PRO A 297 -0.61 -5.93 -28.01
N ASP A 298 0.04 -5.67 -29.15
CA ASP A 298 -0.49 -5.43 -30.50
C ASP A 298 -1.70 -4.48 -30.68
N VAL A 299 -1.40 -3.25 -31.11
CA VAL A 299 -2.29 -2.45 -31.97
C VAL A 299 -1.48 -1.86 -33.12
N ARG A 300 -1.44 -2.62 -34.22
CA ARG A 300 -1.52 -2.21 -35.64
C ARG A 300 -0.49 -1.20 -36.20
N ASN A 301 0.39 -1.78 -37.03
CA ASN A 301 1.01 -1.25 -38.25
C ASN A 301 0.51 0.12 -38.78
N SER A 302 1.44 1.08 -38.87
CA SER A 302 1.85 1.69 -40.15
C SER A 302 3.04 2.65 -39.96
N ASP A 303 4.16 2.37 -40.61
CA ASP A 303 5.15 3.29 -41.23
C ASP A 303 5.64 4.60 -40.57
N ASP A 304 5.51 4.80 -39.25
CA ASP A 304 5.97 6.06 -38.60
C ASP A 304 7.46 6.06 -38.16
N SER A 305 8.21 4.97 -38.34
CA SER A 305 9.58 4.86 -37.80
C SER A 305 10.65 5.63 -38.59
N LYS A 306 10.33 6.15 -39.79
CA LYS A 306 11.31 6.83 -40.66
C LYS A 306 11.31 8.36 -40.54
N MET A 307 10.43 8.93 -39.73
CA MET A 307 10.33 10.40 -39.60
C MET A 307 11.24 10.98 -38.50
N PHE A 308 11.91 10.14 -37.71
CA PHE A 308 12.62 10.55 -36.49
C PHE A 308 14.12 10.82 -36.65
N GLU A 309 14.75 10.49 -37.78
CA GLU A 309 16.21 10.63 -37.96
C GLU A 309 16.67 12.01 -38.48
N SER A 310 15.77 12.91 -38.88
CA SER A 310 16.17 14.20 -39.48
C SER A 310 16.18 15.39 -38.52
N MET A 311 16.13 15.16 -37.20
CA MET A 311 15.88 16.22 -36.21
C MET A 311 17.16 16.79 -35.53
N ASP A 312 18.36 16.35 -35.93
CA ASP A 312 19.56 16.48 -35.09
C ASP A 312 20.62 17.53 -35.52
N ILE A 313 20.35 18.41 -36.50
CA ILE A 313 21.36 19.40 -36.98
C ILE A 313 20.81 20.85 -37.11
N GLY A 314 19.59 21.12 -36.63
CA GLY A 314 18.82 22.28 -37.11
C GLY A 314 18.88 23.61 -36.35
N ASN A 315 19.41 23.73 -35.12
CA ASN A 315 18.97 24.84 -34.26
C ASN A 315 19.46 26.25 -34.64
N ASN A 316 20.61 26.40 -35.32
CA ASN A 316 21.04 27.71 -35.86
C ASN A 316 20.48 28.02 -37.26
N LEU A 317 20.12 26.99 -38.04
CA LEU A 317 19.51 27.17 -39.36
C LEU A 317 18.00 27.44 -39.24
N ILE A 318 17.30 26.84 -38.27
CA ILE A 318 15.85 27.04 -38.03
C ILE A 318 15.54 28.50 -37.67
N ASN A 319 16.37 29.16 -36.84
CA ASN A 319 16.13 30.56 -36.45
C ASN A 319 16.22 31.56 -37.62
N VAL A 320 17.04 31.25 -38.63
CA VAL A 320 17.20 32.10 -39.83
C VAL A 320 16.16 31.74 -40.88
N TYR A 321 15.91 30.44 -41.11
CA TYR A 321 14.93 29.96 -42.08
C TYR A 321 13.48 30.28 -41.67
N ASP A 322 13.14 30.19 -40.38
CA ASP A 322 11.82 30.56 -39.88
C ASP A 322 11.60 32.08 -39.99
N LYS A 323 12.59 32.91 -39.64
CA LYS A 323 12.50 34.38 -39.78
C LYS A 323 12.29 34.81 -41.23
N ILE A 324 12.99 34.19 -42.18
CA ILE A 324 12.89 34.51 -43.62
C ILE A 324 11.55 34.00 -44.19
N ASN A 325 11.12 32.77 -43.86
CA ASN A 325 9.80 32.28 -44.32
C ASN A 325 8.63 33.03 -43.68
N LEU A 326 8.75 33.50 -42.43
CA LEU A 326 7.75 34.32 -41.77
C LEU A 326 7.65 35.70 -42.43
N SER A 327 8.77 36.37 -42.72
CA SER A 327 8.69 37.67 -43.41
C SER A 327 8.19 37.55 -44.85
N GLU A 328 8.61 36.53 -45.61
CA GLU A 328 8.16 36.30 -47.00
C GLU A 328 6.70 35.82 -47.11
N LYS A 329 6.23 34.96 -46.20
CA LYS A 329 4.87 34.40 -46.29
C LYS A 329 3.79 35.40 -45.87
N TYR A 330 4.10 36.31 -44.93
CA TYR A 330 3.15 37.29 -44.40
C TYR A 330 3.22 38.66 -45.10
N SER A 331 4.31 38.97 -45.81
CA SER A 331 4.38 40.14 -46.71
C SER A 331 3.45 40.03 -47.94
N LEU A 332 2.98 38.82 -48.26
CA LEU A 332 2.01 38.57 -49.34
C LEU A 332 0.54 38.81 -48.94
N THR A 333 0.24 39.07 -47.67
CA THR A 333 -1.07 39.55 -47.21
C THR A 333 -0.94 41.02 -46.82
N SER A 334 -1.43 41.91 -47.68
CA SER A 334 -1.07 43.34 -47.75
C SER A 334 -1.42 44.24 -46.55
N ASN A 335 -1.70 43.72 -45.35
CA ASN A 335 -2.03 44.49 -44.14
C ASN A 335 -1.64 43.80 -42.81
N PHE A 336 -0.86 42.71 -42.82
CA PHE A 336 -0.54 41.98 -41.60
C PHE A 336 0.75 42.49 -40.95
N GLU A 337 0.64 43.07 -39.75
CA GLU A 337 1.78 43.52 -38.93
C GLU A 337 1.94 42.60 -37.70
N PRO A 338 2.80 41.56 -37.77
CA PRO A 338 2.96 40.56 -36.71
C PRO A 338 3.34 41.19 -35.37
N LYS A 339 4.26 42.16 -35.39
CA LYS A 339 4.74 42.84 -34.19
C LYS A 339 3.64 43.57 -33.44
N LYS A 340 2.83 44.39 -34.14
CA LYS A 340 1.68 45.11 -33.55
C LYS A 340 0.66 44.14 -32.96
N THR A 341 0.41 43.02 -33.64
CA THR A 341 -0.55 42.00 -33.16
C THR A 341 -0.04 41.33 -31.89
N GLY A 342 1.23 40.93 -31.85
CA GLY A 342 1.85 40.35 -30.66
C GLY A 342 1.86 41.32 -29.47
N GLU A 343 2.28 42.56 -29.69
CA GLU A 343 2.30 43.63 -28.69
C GLU A 343 0.90 43.89 -28.12
N LYS A 344 -0.12 43.97 -28.98
CA LYS A 344 -1.52 44.16 -28.58
C LYS A 344 -1.97 43.10 -27.57
N TYR A 345 -1.74 41.81 -27.87
CA TYR A 345 -2.17 40.72 -26.99
C TYR A 345 -1.33 40.65 -25.71
N TYR A 346 -0.02 40.89 -25.81
CA TYR A 346 0.84 40.91 -24.63
C TYR A 346 0.49 42.05 -23.67
N LYS A 347 0.22 43.25 -24.20
CA LYS A 347 -0.28 44.37 -23.40
C LYS A 347 -1.59 44.02 -22.71
N LYS A 348 -2.56 43.45 -23.44
CA LYS A 348 -3.83 42.99 -22.86
C LYS A 348 -3.63 41.96 -21.75
N PHE A 349 -2.66 41.06 -21.90
CA PHE A 349 -2.29 40.09 -20.87
C PHE A 349 -1.70 40.76 -19.62
N LYS A 350 -0.71 41.64 -19.80
CA LYS A 350 -0.07 42.37 -18.71
C LYS A 350 -1.07 43.23 -17.94
N ASP A 351 -1.94 43.94 -18.65
CA ASP A 351 -2.96 44.81 -18.06
C ASP A 351 -4.01 43.99 -17.28
N LYS A 352 -4.36 42.77 -17.75
CA LYS A 352 -5.35 41.92 -17.10
C LYS A 352 -4.82 41.20 -15.86
N PHE A 353 -3.60 40.65 -15.93
CA PHE A 353 -3.07 39.75 -14.90
C PHE A 353 -1.97 40.36 -14.04
N ASP A 354 -1.63 41.63 -14.25
CA ASP A 354 -0.55 42.35 -13.58
C ASP A 354 0.76 41.53 -13.51
N THR A 355 1.12 40.91 -14.65
CA THR A 355 2.26 40.01 -14.71
C THR A 355 2.98 40.07 -16.05
N THR A 356 4.20 39.57 -16.08
CA THR A 356 5.03 39.50 -17.28
C THR A 356 5.36 38.06 -17.64
N MET A 357 5.49 37.82 -18.94
CA MET A 357 6.04 36.58 -19.44
C MET A 357 7.56 36.63 -19.27
N LYS A 358 8.17 35.55 -18.78
CA LYS A 358 9.62 35.50 -18.55
C LYS A 358 10.34 34.44 -19.38
N HIS A 359 9.60 33.60 -20.11
CA HIS A 359 10.12 32.57 -20.99
C HIS A 359 9.44 32.64 -22.34
N LEU A 360 10.00 31.96 -23.34
CA LEU A 360 9.41 31.89 -24.67
C LEU A 360 8.14 31.01 -24.66
N PRO A 361 6.94 31.56 -24.88
CA PRO A 361 5.71 30.79 -24.82
C PRO A 361 5.47 29.98 -26.11
N PHE A 362 4.48 29.10 -26.08
CA PHE A 362 3.93 28.36 -27.21
C PHE A 362 4.86 27.31 -27.82
N HIS A 363 5.89 26.88 -27.09
CA HIS A 363 6.78 25.80 -27.52
C HIS A 363 6.16 24.41 -27.34
N GLY A 364 5.24 24.28 -26.38
CA GLY A 364 4.63 23.00 -26.01
C GLY A 364 5.28 22.40 -24.77
N MET A 365 4.45 21.89 -23.87
CA MET A 365 4.86 21.36 -22.56
C MET A 365 4.67 19.85 -22.41
N TYR A 366 4.29 19.16 -23.49
CA TYR A 366 4.05 17.72 -23.55
C TYR A 366 5.19 16.93 -22.92
N THR A 367 6.44 17.16 -23.34
CA THR A 367 7.59 16.36 -22.87
C THR A 367 7.83 16.53 -21.37
N LYS A 368 7.67 17.75 -20.84
CA LYS A 368 7.90 18.07 -19.43
C LYS A 368 6.75 17.59 -18.54
N LEU A 369 5.52 17.98 -18.87
CA LEU A 369 4.35 17.70 -18.04
C LEU A 369 3.87 16.25 -18.14
N SER A 370 4.04 15.58 -19.29
CA SER A 370 3.61 14.18 -19.44
C SER A 370 4.34 13.24 -18.48
N ILE A 371 5.61 13.51 -18.17
CA ILE A 371 6.40 12.67 -17.24
C ILE A 371 5.79 12.78 -15.84
N VAL A 372 5.62 14.01 -15.34
CA VAL A 372 5.05 14.27 -14.01
C VAL A 372 3.63 13.72 -13.88
N PHE A 373 2.75 14.00 -14.85
CA PHE A 373 1.37 13.50 -14.80
C PHE A 373 1.30 11.97 -14.85
N ARG A 374 2.16 11.31 -15.64
CA ARG A 374 2.21 9.84 -15.68
C ARG A 374 2.69 9.25 -14.37
N GLN A 375 3.69 9.83 -13.72
CA GLN A 375 4.10 9.34 -12.40
C GLN A 375 3.03 9.56 -11.35
N MET A 376 2.40 10.74 -11.31
CA MET A 376 1.30 11.01 -10.38
C MET A 376 0.18 9.99 -10.57
N HIS A 377 -0.26 9.77 -11.81
CA HIS A 377 -1.30 8.80 -12.13
C HIS A 377 -0.88 7.36 -11.76
N GLY A 378 0.36 6.98 -12.07
CA GLY A 378 0.91 5.67 -11.75
C GLY A 378 0.97 5.39 -10.25
N LEU A 379 1.32 6.41 -9.45
CA LEU A 379 1.35 6.31 -8.00
C LEU A 379 -0.06 6.20 -7.41
N VAL A 380 -1.02 6.98 -7.92
CA VAL A 380 -2.43 6.87 -7.51
C VAL A 380 -2.96 5.48 -7.80
N LYS A 381 -2.78 5.00 -9.04
CA LYS A 381 -3.18 3.66 -9.46
C LYS A 381 -2.52 2.56 -8.61
N PHE A 382 -1.25 2.72 -8.23
CA PHE A 382 -0.53 1.78 -7.36
C PHE A 382 -1.17 1.65 -5.97
N VAL A 383 -1.65 2.76 -5.40
CA VAL A 383 -2.34 2.75 -4.10
C VAL A 383 -3.76 2.20 -4.26
N VAL A 384 -4.52 2.71 -5.25
CA VAL A 384 -5.94 2.38 -5.44
C VAL A 384 -6.14 0.90 -5.78
N ASN A 385 -5.27 0.32 -6.60
CA ASN A 385 -5.38 -1.08 -7.03
C ASN A 385 -4.79 -2.08 -6.02
N ASN A 386 -4.41 -1.63 -4.82
CA ASN A 386 -3.90 -2.53 -3.79
C ASN A 386 -5.04 -3.12 -2.96
N ASP A 387 -5.27 -4.44 -3.10
CA ASP A 387 -6.34 -5.17 -2.42
C ASP A 387 -6.11 -5.34 -0.91
N MET A 388 -4.89 -5.13 -0.42
CA MET A 388 -4.58 -5.25 1.00
C MET A 388 -5.01 -4.04 1.80
N LEU A 389 -5.18 -2.90 1.15
CA LEU A 389 -5.48 -1.62 1.78
C LEU A 389 -6.99 -1.42 1.86
N THR A 390 -7.45 -0.95 3.02
CA THR A 390 -8.81 -0.44 3.15
C THR A 390 -8.96 0.87 2.38
N TYR A 391 -10.20 1.31 2.14
CA TYR A 391 -10.44 2.61 1.52
C TYR A 391 -9.81 3.75 2.35
N GLU A 392 -9.91 3.67 3.67
CA GLU A 392 -9.33 4.63 4.60
C GLU A 392 -7.79 4.64 4.54
N ASP A 393 -7.15 3.47 4.42
CA ASP A 393 -5.70 3.38 4.20
C ASP A 393 -5.30 4.05 2.88
N LYS A 394 -6.04 3.75 1.78
CA LYS A 394 -5.80 4.35 0.46
C LYS A 394 -5.91 5.88 0.52
N ARG A 395 -6.96 6.40 1.15
CA ARG A 395 -7.14 7.84 1.39
C ARG A 395 -6.00 8.44 2.19
N SER A 396 -5.49 7.74 3.20
CA SER A 396 -4.35 8.20 3.99
C SER A 396 -3.08 8.36 3.15
N TYR A 397 -2.70 7.35 2.36
CA TYR A 397 -1.53 7.43 1.49
C TYR A 397 -1.69 8.48 0.38
N LEU A 398 -2.88 8.58 -0.23
CA LEU A 398 -3.14 9.58 -1.27
C LEU A 398 -3.17 11.02 -0.72
N ARG A 399 -3.57 11.20 0.54
CA ARG A 399 -3.42 12.48 1.25
C ARG A 399 -1.95 12.87 1.40
N VAL A 400 -1.06 11.91 1.69
CA VAL A 400 0.40 12.17 1.73
C VAL A 400 0.92 12.59 0.36
N LEU A 401 0.52 11.89 -0.71
CA LEU A 401 0.87 12.26 -2.08
C LEU A 401 0.40 13.69 -2.41
N ARG A 402 -0.89 13.97 -2.21
CA ARG A 402 -1.47 15.29 -2.45
C ARG A 402 -0.78 16.39 -1.65
N GLY A 403 -0.43 16.14 -0.40
CA GLY A 403 0.27 17.11 0.46
C GLY A 403 1.67 17.50 -0.04
N ILE A 404 2.24 16.74 -0.98
CA ILE A 404 3.51 17.09 -1.64
C ILE A 404 3.30 17.95 -2.88
N LEU A 405 2.10 17.96 -3.46
CA LEU A 405 1.77 18.77 -4.63
C LEU A 405 1.45 20.19 -4.16
N GLY A 406 2.16 21.18 -4.71
CA GLY A 406 1.85 22.58 -4.47
C GLY A 406 0.60 23.00 -5.25
N ASN A 407 0.19 24.24 -5.03
CA ASN A 407 -1.01 24.81 -5.63
C ASN A 407 -0.97 24.73 -7.16
N TYR A 408 0.14 25.11 -7.79
CA TYR A 408 0.24 25.09 -9.25
C TYR A 408 0.34 23.67 -9.81
N GLU A 409 0.96 22.71 -9.13
CA GLU A 409 0.97 21.32 -9.58
C GLU A 409 -0.43 20.70 -9.54
N GLN A 410 -1.18 20.93 -8.46
CA GLN A 410 -2.58 20.47 -8.36
C GLN A 410 -3.47 21.14 -9.40
N LEU A 411 -3.25 22.43 -9.66
CA LEU A 411 -3.95 23.20 -10.68
C LEU A 411 -3.68 22.64 -12.08
N HIS A 412 -2.41 22.40 -12.43
CA HIS A 412 -2.02 21.82 -13.71
C HIS A 412 -2.53 20.38 -13.88
N LEU A 413 -2.61 19.61 -12.80
CA LEU A 413 -3.23 18.29 -12.78
C LEU A 413 -4.74 18.38 -13.07
N PHE A 414 -5.45 19.30 -12.42
CA PHE A 414 -6.86 19.58 -12.70
C PHE A 414 -7.05 20.01 -14.16
N TYR A 415 -6.24 20.94 -14.66
CA TYR A 415 -6.30 21.38 -16.05
C TYR A 415 -5.96 20.28 -17.06
N ASN A 416 -5.12 19.32 -16.69
CA ASN A 416 -4.85 18.17 -17.55
C ASN A 416 -6.10 17.34 -17.83
N TRP A 417 -6.89 17.10 -16.79
CA TRP A 417 -8.18 16.43 -16.93
C TRP A 417 -9.23 17.34 -17.58
N TYR A 418 -9.38 18.58 -17.09
CA TYR A 418 -10.36 19.52 -17.60
C TYR A 418 -10.10 19.93 -19.05
N GLY A 419 -8.85 19.87 -19.53
CA GLY A 419 -8.48 20.07 -20.92
C GLY A 419 -8.68 18.86 -21.82
N GLY A 420 -9.16 17.72 -21.30
CA GLY A 420 -9.46 16.51 -22.06
C GLY A 420 -8.26 15.57 -22.32
N ILE A 421 -7.06 15.89 -21.84
CA ILE A 421 -5.85 15.08 -22.07
C ILE A 421 -5.71 13.96 -21.04
N GLY A 422 -6.14 14.20 -19.80
CA GLY A 422 -6.07 13.25 -18.69
C GLY A 422 -7.43 12.68 -18.26
N PRO A 423 -8.29 12.15 -19.17
CA PRO A 423 -9.62 11.69 -18.79
C PRO A 423 -9.60 10.47 -17.84
N GLN A 424 -8.46 9.80 -17.68
CA GLN A 424 -8.31 8.65 -16.78
C GLN A 424 -8.32 9.03 -15.29
N TRP A 425 -8.17 10.32 -14.97
CA TRP A 425 -8.24 10.81 -13.61
C TRP A 425 -9.66 10.81 -13.03
N GLU A 426 -10.65 11.12 -13.87
CA GLU A 426 -12.07 11.15 -13.48
C GLU A 426 -12.93 10.83 -14.72
N ASN A 427 -13.58 9.67 -14.70
CA ASN A 427 -14.50 9.15 -15.72
C ASN A 427 -15.44 8.09 -15.12
N ASP A 428 -16.21 7.39 -15.95
CA ASP A 428 -17.19 6.39 -15.49
C ASP A 428 -16.56 5.18 -14.76
N GLU A 429 -15.27 4.90 -14.96
CA GLU A 429 -14.53 3.79 -14.34
C GLU A 429 -13.64 4.24 -13.16
N ASN A 430 -13.02 5.42 -13.27
CA ASN A 430 -12.04 5.93 -12.31
C ASN A 430 -12.52 7.25 -11.73
N CYS A 431 -12.64 7.31 -10.41
CA CYS A 431 -13.07 8.49 -9.65
C CYS A 431 -11.93 9.02 -8.77
N TYR A 432 -10.72 9.22 -9.32
CA TYR A 432 -9.55 9.52 -8.49
C TYR A 432 -9.59 10.92 -7.87
N PHE A 433 -10.18 11.88 -8.58
CA PHE A 433 -10.31 13.24 -8.10
C PHE A 433 -11.39 13.32 -7.04
N SER A 434 -12.55 12.73 -7.30
CA SER A 434 -13.68 12.69 -6.39
C SER A 434 -13.41 11.73 -5.23
N ASP A 435 -13.48 10.41 -5.41
CA ASP A 435 -13.39 9.40 -4.33
C ASP A 435 -12.13 9.51 -3.49
N TYR A 436 -10.99 9.86 -4.08
CA TYR A 436 -9.73 9.95 -3.33
C TYR A 436 -9.27 11.37 -3.02
N ARG A 437 -10.07 12.38 -3.38
CA ARG A 437 -9.80 13.81 -3.12
C ARG A 437 -8.43 14.25 -3.62
N MET A 438 -7.97 13.75 -4.76
CA MET A 438 -6.65 14.13 -5.30
C MET A 438 -6.56 15.62 -5.68
N ILE A 439 -7.70 16.26 -5.94
CA ILE A 439 -7.83 17.71 -6.16
C ILE A 439 -8.75 18.30 -5.07
N HIS A 440 -8.20 18.49 -3.88
CA HIS A 440 -8.95 19.02 -2.75
C HIS A 440 -8.47 20.43 -2.42
N ASN A 441 -9.40 21.35 -2.21
CA ASN A 441 -9.10 22.75 -1.91
C ASN A 441 -8.23 23.41 -3.00
N LEU A 442 -8.63 23.25 -4.27
CA LEU A 442 -8.01 23.99 -5.36
C LEU A 442 -8.14 25.50 -5.08
N PRO A 443 -7.08 26.30 -5.27
CA PRO A 443 -7.14 27.74 -5.03
C PRO A 443 -8.02 28.41 -6.08
N ILE A 444 -9.29 28.64 -5.75
CA ILE A 444 -10.31 29.14 -6.68
C ILE A 444 -9.86 30.45 -7.36
N GLY A 445 -9.25 31.36 -6.60
CA GLY A 445 -8.71 32.61 -7.14
C GLY A 445 -7.55 32.44 -8.14
N LEU A 446 -6.93 31.26 -8.21
CA LEU A 446 -5.89 30.90 -9.18
C LEU A 446 -6.44 30.04 -10.33
N LEU A 447 -7.74 29.84 -10.45
CA LEU A 447 -8.30 29.22 -11.65
C LEU A 447 -8.44 30.22 -12.79
N ILE A 448 -8.38 29.70 -14.01
CA ILE A 448 -8.79 30.46 -15.18
C ILE A 448 -10.28 30.79 -15.01
N GLU A 449 -10.60 32.06 -15.22
CA GLU A 449 -11.96 32.60 -15.08
C GLU A 449 -12.97 31.77 -15.90
N ASP A 450 -14.19 31.64 -15.36
CA ASP A 450 -15.33 30.95 -15.97
C ASP A 450 -15.31 29.40 -15.92
N ILE A 451 -14.44 28.77 -15.12
CA ILE A 451 -14.51 27.31 -14.87
C ILE A 451 -15.46 27.05 -13.69
N PRO A 452 -16.62 26.39 -13.90
CA PRO A 452 -17.59 26.16 -12.83
C PRO A 452 -17.22 24.90 -12.02
N ILE A 453 -16.34 25.03 -11.03
CA ILE A 453 -15.84 23.87 -10.26
C ILE A 453 -16.98 23.08 -9.61
N GLU A 454 -17.95 23.80 -9.04
CA GLU A 454 -19.06 23.26 -8.27
C GLU A 454 -19.95 22.36 -9.14
N ASP A 455 -20.09 22.68 -10.42
CA ASP A 455 -20.92 21.92 -11.36
C ASP A 455 -20.20 20.68 -11.94
N LEU A 456 -18.87 20.58 -11.76
CA LEU A 456 -18.06 19.54 -12.42
C LEU A 456 -18.07 18.20 -11.70
N PHE A 457 -18.27 18.20 -10.39
CA PHE A 457 -18.28 16.99 -9.57
C PHE A 457 -19.68 16.79 -9.01
N LYS A 458 -20.31 15.68 -9.37
CA LYS A 458 -21.61 15.29 -8.78
C LYS A 458 -21.37 14.93 -7.31
N ASP A 459 -22.34 15.22 -6.43
CA ASP A 459 -22.27 14.93 -4.99
C ASP A 459 -22.27 13.42 -4.63
N ASP A 460 -22.16 12.52 -5.62
CA ASP A 460 -22.20 11.07 -5.42
C ASP A 460 -20.78 10.49 -5.48
N PHE A 461 -19.98 10.77 -4.44
CA PHE A 461 -18.63 10.23 -4.28
C PHE A 461 -18.46 9.56 -2.91
N MET A 462 -17.43 8.71 -2.78
CA MET A 462 -17.15 7.99 -1.54
C MET A 462 -16.70 8.94 -0.41
N TYR A 463 -17.07 8.61 0.83
CA TYR A 463 -16.73 9.34 2.05
C TYR A 463 -15.97 8.45 3.04
N GLU A 464 -15.05 9.03 3.81
CA GLU A 464 -14.50 8.35 4.99
C GLU A 464 -15.63 8.06 6.00
N ARG A 465 -15.55 6.91 6.70
CA ARG A 465 -16.50 6.54 7.75
C ARG A 465 -16.60 7.67 8.79
N ASP A 466 -17.84 8.01 9.14
CA ASP A 466 -18.20 9.00 10.18
C ASP A 466 -17.73 10.45 9.89
N LYS A 467 -17.41 10.80 8.64
CA LYS A 467 -16.96 12.16 8.25
C LYS A 467 -17.74 12.82 7.12
N LYS A 468 -18.93 12.32 6.77
CA LYS A 468 -19.69 12.83 5.61
C LYS A 468 -19.88 14.36 5.63
N ASP A 469 -20.13 14.92 6.81
CA ASP A 469 -20.40 16.36 6.98
C ASP A 469 -19.13 17.24 6.95
N MET A 470 -17.93 16.65 7.00
CA MET A 470 -16.63 17.35 7.03
C MET A 470 -15.67 16.93 5.91
N ASP A 471 -16.08 16.04 4.99
CA ASP A 471 -15.26 15.49 3.92
C ASP A 471 -15.75 15.99 2.55
N SER A 472 -15.96 17.31 2.43
CA SER A 472 -16.31 17.93 1.15
C SER A 472 -15.14 17.85 0.16
N LEU A 473 -15.44 17.86 -1.14
CA LEU A 473 -14.40 17.85 -2.18
C LEU A 473 -13.62 19.18 -2.20
N PHE A 474 -14.32 20.28 -1.99
CA PHE A 474 -13.75 21.62 -1.83
C PHE A 474 -14.19 22.20 -0.49
N GLU A 475 -13.24 22.65 0.30
CA GLU A 475 -13.52 23.53 1.45
C GLU A 475 -13.62 24.94 0.87
N ILE A 476 -14.81 25.55 0.93
CA ILE A 476 -14.98 26.94 0.52
C ILE A 476 -14.23 27.79 1.54
N ASN A 477 -12.98 28.15 1.23
CA ASN A 477 -12.30 29.20 1.94
C ASN A 477 -12.92 30.53 1.49
N GLU A 478 -13.80 31.11 2.31
CA GLU A 478 -14.22 32.53 2.23
C GLU A 478 -13.04 33.49 2.51
N VAL A 479 -11.87 33.22 1.94
CA VAL A 479 -10.66 34.00 2.18
C VAL A 479 -10.32 34.73 0.88
N PHE A 480 -11.05 35.81 0.67
CA PHE A 480 -10.62 37.16 0.30
C PHE A 480 -11.78 37.91 -0.37
N SER A 481 -12.85 38.15 0.40
CA SER A 481 -13.59 39.40 0.23
C SER A 481 -12.69 40.53 0.74
N ILE A 482 -11.77 41.00 -0.09
CA ILE A 482 -11.30 42.38 0.07
C ILE A 482 -12.54 43.20 -0.22
N LYS A 483 -13.11 43.79 0.84
CA LYS A 483 -14.14 44.81 0.75
C LYS A 483 -13.65 45.87 -0.25
N GLU A 484 -14.37 46.00 -1.35
CA GLU A 484 -14.45 47.28 -2.05
C GLU A 484 -15.30 48.19 -1.16
N ASP A 485 -14.64 49.10 -0.44
CA ASP A 485 -15.23 50.36 0.01
C ASP A 485 -14.85 51.46 -0.98
#